data_AF-A0A2E5DZL5-F1
#
_entry.id   AF-A0A2E5DZL5-F1
#
_cell.length_a   1.000
_cell.length_b   1.000
_cell.length_c   1.000
_cell.angle_alpha   90.00
_cell.angle_beta   90.00
_cell.angle_gamma   90.00
#
_symmetry.space_group_name_H-M   'P 1'
#
loop_
_entity.id
_entity.type
_entity.pdbx_description
1 polymer ?
#
loop_
_entity_poly.entity_id
_entity_poly.type
_entity_poly.pdbx_seq_one_letter_code
_entity_poly.pdbx_strand_id
1 'polypeptide(L)'
;VIRETEVLGDYVNDGTTAVHRGTLYIFGDLSGEGTMLGDVDDGPGVRGGDLPSPGDGFSIGGSSILGVDASLRMLDFDWTLGIGGDVDWAINAKDRFAMNGATLELTGLNTGLQSLELMSLDMGADAVGFDPSQAGHFPLGTLRVASGTTVSLVDTHDNALDGSATCEALYALTLVVEPGGTLVTGGCPVYVQALDNRGVIDGDIIEIPDTPTCLGDLDDNGVVDVEDLLATLNDWGCEIDCTADVNEDGSVDISDLLTVIANWGACPGN
;
A
#
# COMPACT_ATOMS: atom_id res chain seq x y z
N VAL A 1 31.81 2.31 11.64
CA VAL A 1 31.22 0.99 11.33
C VAL A 1 29.83 1.02 11.91
N ILE A 2 28.85 1.39 11.10
CA ILE A 2 27.44 1.27 11.49
C ILE A 2 27.20 -0.23 11.50
N ARG A 3 26.91 -0.81 12.67
CA ARG A 3 26.55 -2.23 12.74
C ARG A 3 25.06 -2.28 12.46
N GLU A 4 24.68 -3.03 11.45
CA GLU A 4 23.29 -3.42 11.23
C GLU A 4 22.80 -4.23 12.44
N THR A 5 21.49 -4.19 12.69
CA THR A 5 20.91 -4.97 13.80
C THR A 5 20.50 -6.32 13.25
N GLU A 6 20.94 -7.40 13.89
CA GLU A 6 20.76 -8.76 13.41
C GLU A 6 20.14 -9.65 14.50
N VAL A 7 19.17 -10.47 14.12
CA VAL A 7 18.62 -11.58 14.88
C VAL A 7 18.94 -12.86 14.14
N LEU A 8 19.89 -13.64 14.69
CA LEU A 8 20.43 -14.85 14.06
C LEU A 8 19.56 -16.07 14.39
N GLY A 9 18.33 -16.09 13.86
CA GLY A 9 17.36 -17.17 14.03
C GLY A 9 15.93 -16.65 13.97
N ASP A 10 14.99 -17.48 14.45
CA ASP A 10 13.58 -17.10 14.53
C ASP A 10 13.36 -16.00 15.57
N TYR A 11 12.40 -15.14 15.30
CA TYR A 11 12.04 -14.01 16.14
C TYR A 11 10.56 -14.03 16.46
N VAL A 12 10.24 -14.24 17.74
CA VAL A 12 8.88 -14.10 18.26
C VAL A 12 8.73 -12.71 18.85
N ASN A 13 7.86 -11.88 18.26
CA ASN A 13 7.53 -10.55 18.73
C ASN A 13 6.14 -10.55 19.37
N ASP A 14 6.07 -10.51 20.69
CA ASP A 14 4.82 -10.32 21.46
C ASP A 14 4.74 -8.92 22.10
N GLY A 15 5.62 -8.01 21.71
CA GLY A 15 5.76 -6.67 22.27
C GLY A 15 5.79 -5.61 21.19
N THR A 16 6.82 -4.76 21.18
CA THR A 16 7.04 -3.80 20.10
C THR A 16 8.49 -3.85 19.67
N THR A 17 8.68 -3.96 18.36
CA THR A 17 9.98 -3.92 17.69
C THR A 17 9.95 -2.75 16.74
N ALA A 18 10.72 -1.73 17.09
CA ALA A 18 10.81 -0.51 16.30
C ALA A 18 12.16 -0.42 15.60
N VAL A 19 12.13 -0.05 14.33
CA VAL A 19 13.31 0.38 13.58
C VAL A 19 13.10 1.85 13.25
N HIS A 20 14.10 2.66 13.58
CA HIS A 20 14.06 4.10 13.29
C HIS A 20 14.94 4.49 12.11
N ARG A 21 15.97 3.69 11.83
CA ARG A 21 16.96 3.87 10.77
C ARG A 21 17.63 2.54 10.45
N GLY A 22 18.04 2.35 9.20
CA GLY A 22 18.71 1.13 8.75
C GLY A 22 17.77 -0.07 8.68
N THR A 23 18.36 -1.24 8.52
CA THR A 23 17.62 -2.51 8.40
C THR A 23 17.82 -3.38 9.64
N LEU A 24 16.72 -3.92 10.18
CA LEU A 24 16.75 -5.06 11.10
C LEU A 24 16.68 -6.35 10.29
N TYR A 25 17.73 -7.18 10.37
CA TYR A 25 17.76 -8.49 9.73
C TYR A 25 17.31 -9.57 10.71
N ILE A 26 16.31 -10.36 10.33
CA ILE A 26 15.87 -11.57 11.02
C ILE A 26 16.20 -12.72 10.08
N PHE A 27 17.12 -13.60 10.47
CA PHE A 27 17.59 -14.66 9.56
C PHE A 27 16.68 -15.91 9.52
N GLY A 28 15.79 -16.07 10.52
CA GLY A 28 14.78 -17.12 10.56
C GLY A 28 13.38 -16.57 10.31
N ASP A 29 12.39 -17.24 10.90
CA ASP A 29 10.98 -16.85 10.78
C ASP A 29 10.64 -15.70 11.74
N LEU A 30 9.77 -14.79 11.31
CA LEU A 30 9.10 -13.83 12.19
C LEU A 30 7.75 -14.39 12.61
N SER A 31 7.42 -14.32 13.90
CA SER A 31 6.07 -14.65 14.38
C SER A 31 5.63 -13.83 15.58
N GLY A 32 4.35 -13.92 15.94
CA GLY A 32 3.79 -13.37 17.18
C GLY A 32 2.65 -12.39 16.95
N GLU A 33 2.25 -11.73 18.04
CA GLU A 33 1.10 -10.80 18.12
C GLU A 33 1.52 -9.35 18.43
N GLY A 34 2.82 -9.08 18.35
CA GLY A 34 3.41 -7.79 18.66
C GLY A 34 3.31 -6.77 17.52
N THR A 35 3.85 -5.59 17.77
CA THR A 35 3.96 -4.49 16.80
C THR A 35 5.33 -4.48 16.15
N MET A 36 5.37 -4.49 14.83
CA MET A 36 6.53 -4.11 14.01
C MET A 36 6.32 -2.66 13.56
N LEU A 37 7.23 -1.78 13.93
CA LEU A 37 7.11 -0.35 13.71
C LEU A 37 8.33 0.17 12.92
N GLY A 38 8.10 0.71 11.74
CA GLY A 38 9.00 1.62 11.04
C GLY A 38 8.53 3.05 11.25
N ASP A 39 9.35 3.87 11.93
CA ASP A 39 8.99 5.24 12.35
C ASP A 39 10.21 6.18 12.30
N VAL A 40 10.03 7.44 11.90
CA VAL A 40 11.09 8.45 11.95
C VAL A 40 11.26 8.99 13.37
N ASP A 41 12.49 8.98 13.91
CA ASP A 41 12.80 9.72 15.15
C ASP A 41 12.84 11.23 14.86
N ASP A 42 11.72 11.93 15.05
CA ASP A 42 11.58 13.39 14.91
C ASP A 42 11.96 14.17 16.19
N GLY A 43 12.44 13.48 17.22
CA GLY A 43 12.71 14.04 18.54
C GLY A 43 13.92 14.98 18.61
N PRO A 44 13.93 15.98 19.53
CA PRO A 44 15.08 16.84 19.72
C PRO A 44 16.23 16.09 20.44
N GLY A 45 17.25 15.66 19.70
CA GLY A 45 18.43 14.99 20.26
C GLY A 45 19.57 14.77 19.25
N VAL A 46 20.71 14.25 19.71
CA VAL A 46 21.93 13.96 18.89
C VAL A 46 21.73 12.83 17.86
N ARG A 47 20.48 12.41 17.63
CA ARG A 47 20.05 11.32 16.76
C ARG A 47 19.01 11.76 15.72
N GLY A 48 18.40 12.93 15.89
CA GLY A 48 17.44 13.51 14.94
C GLY A 48 18.17 14.31 13.86
N GLY A 49 17.77 14.12 12.60
CA GLY A 49 18.23 14.94 11.49
C GLY A 49 18.28 14.29 10.11
N ASP A 50 18.24 12.95 10.04
CA ASP A 50 18.22 12.24 8.75
C ASP A 50 16.88 11.49 8.62
N LEU A 51 16.20 11.70 7.50
CA LEU A 51 15.02 10.95 7.10
C LEU A 51 15.38 9.47 6.85
N PRO A 52 14.41 8.53 6.89
CA PRO A 52 14.58 7.18 6.37
C PRO A 52 15.19 7.23 4.97
N SER A 53 16.09 6.30 4.69
CA SER A 53 16.63 6.11 3.34
C SER A 53 15.92 4.95 2.65
N PRO A 54 15.77 4.97 1.31
CA PRO A 54 15.28 3.82 0.57
C PRO A 54 16.03 2.54 0.95
N GLY A 55 15.29 1.53 1.40
CA GLY A 55 15.83 0.25 1.88
C GLY A 55 15.97 0.12 3.40
N ASP A 56 15.68 1.16 4.18
CA ASP A 56 15.48 1.03 5.62
C ASP A 56 14.25 0.15 5.91
N GLY A 57 14.28 -0.62 7.01
CA GLY A 57 13.17 -1.50 7.38
C GLY A 57 13.55 -2.83 7.97
N PHE A 58 12.87 -3.86 7.52
CA PHE A 58 12.98 -5.21 8.06
C PHE A 58 13.29 -6.16 6.93
N SER A 59 14.24 -7.06 7.15
CA SER A 59 14.57 -8.14 6.22
C SER A 59 14.42 -9.46 6.95
N ILE A 60 13.39 -10.23 6.60
CA ILE A 60 13.06 -11.53 7.18
C ILE A 60 13.52 -12.60 6.21
N GLY A 61 14.43 -13.48 6.63
CA GLY A 61 14.99 -14.55 5.80
C GLY A 61 14.07 -15.75 5.66
N GLY A 62 13.22 -16.00 6.67
CA GLY A 62 12.19 -17.03 6.67
C GLY A 62 10.79 -16.49 6.40
N SER A 63 9.78 -17.23 6.85
CA SER A 63 8.37 -16.85 6.74
C SER A 63 8.00 -15.77 7.77
N SER A 64 6.96 -14.99 7.49
CA SER A 64 6.34 -14.08 8.45
C SER A 64 4.95 -14.58 8.79
N ILE A 65 4.77 -15.05 10.03
CA ILE A 65 3.53 -15.65 10.53
C ILE A 65 2.97 -14.76 11.64
N LEU A 66 2.10 -13.81 11.28
CA LEU A 66 1.58 -12.82 12.21
C LEU A 66 0.16 -13.16 12.59
N GLY A 67 -0.12 -13.16 13.90
CA GLY A 67 -1.44 -13.49 14.38
C GLY A 67 -2.45 -12.34 14.27
N VAL A 68 -3.66 -12.63 14.72
CA VAL A 68 -4.79 -11.71 14.57
C VAL A 68 -4.57 -10.39 15.29
N ASP A 69 -3.80 -10.40 16.37
CA ASP A 69 -3.55 -9.25 17.21
C ASP A 69 -2.27 -8.47 16.87
N ALA A 70 -1.45 -8.98 15.97
CA ALA A 70 -0.25 -8.35 15.48
C ALA A 70 -0.51 -7.00 14.79
N SER A 71 0.55 -6.19 14.71
CA SER A 71 0.52 -4.87 14.11
C SER A 71 1.73 -4.64 13.22
N LEU A 72 1.49 -4.23 11.97
CA LEU A 72 2.49 -3.83 10.99
C LEU A 72 2.28 -2.37 10.66
N ARG A 73 3.20 -1.51 11.10
CA ARG A 73 3.09 -0.06 10.92
C ARG A 73 4.38 0.49 10.34
N MET A 74 4.38 0.75 9.04
CA MET A 74 5.46 1.38 8.30
C MET A 74 4.94 2.74 7.82
N LEU A 75 5.04 3.73 8.69
CA LEU A 75 4.22 4.96 8.61
C LEU A 75 4.69 5.97 7.56
N ASP A 76 5.91 5.82 7.04
CA ASP A 76 6.54 6.75 6.11
C ASP A 76 6.81 6.12 4.74
N PHE A 77 6.95 7.00 3.74
CA PHE A 77 7.39 6.62 2.41
C PHE A 77 8.83 6.04 2.48
N ASP A 78 9.09 4.98 1.71
CA ASP A 78 10.39 4.29 1.55
C ASP A 78 10.77 3.16 2.52
N TRP A 79 9.95 2.86 3.54
CA TRP A 79 10.16 1.66 4.36
C TRP A 79 10.02 0.39 3.52
N THR A 80 10.93 -0.56 3.70
CA THR A 80 10.91 -1.86 3.03
C THR A 80 10.79 -2.99 4.05
N LEU A 81 9.77 -3.84 3.87
CA LEU A 81 9.62 -5.12 4.53
C LEU A 81 9.94 -6.22 3.52
N GLY A 82 11.17 -6.73 3.55
CA GLY A 82 11.61 -7.84 2.71
C GLY A 82 11.34 -9.18 3.39
N ILE A 83 10.72 -10.13 2.69
CA ILE A 83 10.37 -11.44 3.26
C ILE A 83 10.87 -12.56 2.33
N GLY A 84 11.51 -13.55 2.95
CA GLY A 84 12.19 -14.68 2.31
C GLY A 84 11.36 -15.95 2.19
N GLY A 85 10.45 -16.20 3.12
CA GLY A 85 9.49 -17.30 3.08
C GLY A 85 8.06 -16.84 2.79
N ASP A 86 7.10 -17.61 3.29
CA ASP A 86 5.67 -17.33 3.13
C ASP A 86 5.24 -16.14 3.99
N VAL A 87 4.28 -15.37 3.48
CA VAL A 87 3.60 -14.29 4.21
C VAL A 87 2.23 -14.78 4.63
N ASP A 88 2.07 -15.04 5.92
CA ASP A 88 0.88 -15.60 6.55
C ASP A 88 0.43 -14.65 7.66
N TRP A 89 -0.42 -13.67 7.32
CA TRP A 89 -0.80 -12.58 8.22
C TRP A 89 -2.29 -12.62 8.52
N ALA A 90 -2.66 -12.90 9.77
CA ALA A 90 -4.04 -12.96 10.22
C ALA A 90 -4.59 -11.61 10.77
N ILE A 91 -3.86 -10.50 10.59
CA ILE A 91 -4.23 -9.17 11.13
C ILE A 91 -5.58 -8.73 10.55
N ASN A 92 -6.59 -8.59 11.39
CA ASN A 92 -7.98 -8.33 10.97
C ASN A 92 -8.52 -6.93 11.35
N ALA A 93 -7.63 -5.99 11.66
CA ALA A 93 -8.03 -4.63 12.05
C ALA A 93 -7.14 -3.58 11.38
N LYS A 94 -7.76 -2.67 10.61
CA LYS A 94 -7.10 -1.58 9.88
C LYS A 94 -6.15 -0.75 10.75
N ASP A 95 -6.48 -0.52 12.03
CA ASP A 95 -5.69 0.35 12.93
C ASP A 95 -4.32 -0.27 13.30
N ARG A 96 -4.11 -1.54 12.94
CA ARG A 96 -2.89 -2.29 13.13
C ARG A 96 -2.13 -2.55 11.84
N PHE A 97 -2.61 -2.05 10.70
CA PHE A 97 -1.98 -2.27 9.41
C PHE A 97 -1.83 -0.94 8.67
N ALA A 98 -0.59 -0.45 8.62
CA ALA A 98 -0.23 0.76 7.89
C ALA A 98 0.97 0.41 7.01
N MET A 99 0.69 -0.09 5.80
CA MET A 99 1.67 -0.46 4.78
C MET A 99 1.44 0.28 3.45
N ASN A 100 0.44 1.15 3.38
CA ASN A 100 0.00 1.85 2.17
C ASN A 100 1.02 2.87 1.62
N GLY A 101 2.06 3.22 2.39
CA GLY A 101 3.22 4.01 1.93
C GLY A 101 4.52 3.20 1.80
N ALA A 102 4.51 1.92 2.16
CA ALA A 102 5.70 1.09 2.29
C ALA A 102 5.80 0.05 1.16
N THR A 103 7.01 -0.51 0.98
CA THR A 103 7.27 -1.62 0.07
C THR A 103 7.24 -2.95 0.84
N LEU A 104 6.38 -3.88 0.40
CA LEU A 104 6.50 -5.29 0.70
C LEU A 104 7.29 -5.96 -0.44
N GLU A 105 8.49 -6.46 -0.14
CA GLU A 105 9.33 -7.15 -1.12
C GLU A 105 9.38 -8.66 -0.86
N LEU A 106 8.93 -9.43 -1.84
CA LEU A 106 8.82 -10.88 -1.81
C LEU A 106 10.03 -11.50 -2.53
N THR A 107 11.02 -11.89 -1.72
CA THR A 107 12.37 -12.22 -2.19
C THR A 107 12.57 -13.69 -2.53
N GLY A 108 11.66 -14.58 -2.13
CA GLY A 108 11.75 -16.02 -2.38
C GLY A 108 13.02 -16.67 -1.84
N LEU A 109 13.66 -16.09 -0.81
CA LEU A 109 14.91 -16.62 -0.24
C LEU A 109 14.74 -18.12 0.05
N ASN A 110 15.74 -18.91 -0.39
CA ASN A 110 15.82 -20.37 -0.33
C ASN A 110 15.18 -21.14 -1.50
N THR A 111 13.87 -21.05 -1.70
CA THR A 111 13.13 -21.93 -2.62
C THR A 111 12.76 -21.25 -3.94
N GLY A 112 12.73 -19.91 -3.97
CA GLY A 112 12.10 -19.13 -5.03
C GLY A 112 10.59 -19.30 -5.07
N LEU A 113 9.96 -19.91 -4.05
CA LEU A 113 8.51 -20.12 -3.96
C LEU A 113 8.01 -19.50 -2.66
N GLN A 114 6.94 -18.71 -2.74
CA GLN A 114 6.29 -18.08 -1.59
C GLN A 114 4.78 -18.03 -1.79
N SER A 115 4.03 -18.04 -0.70
CA SER A 115 2.64 -17.55 -0.68
C SER A 115 2.54 -16.15 -0.07
N LEU A 116 1.55 -15.38 -0.52
CA LEU A 116 1.12 -14.13 0.09
C LEU A 116 -0.35 -14.25 0.46
N GLU A 117 -0.64 -14.21 1.76
CA GLU A 117 -1.98 -14.02 2.29
C GLU A 117 -2.55 -12.67 1.84
N LEU A 118 -3.72 -12.71 1.20
CA LEU A 118 -4.52 -11.53 0.93
C LEU A 118 -5.27 -11.12 2.19
N MET A 119 -5.73 -9.88 2.25
CA MET A 119 -6.27 -9.32 3.50
C MET A 119 -7.50 -8.43 3.29
N SER A 120 -7.64 -7.80 2.12
CA SER A 120 -8.63 -6.74 1.93
C SER A 120 -9.99 -7.27 1.49
N LEU A 121 -11.04 -6.60 1.93
CA LEU A 121 -12.36 -6.71 1.35
C LEU A 121 -12.31 -6.39 -0.15
N ASP A 122 -12.94 -7.22 -0.99
CA ASP A 122 -13.06 -6.94 -2.42
C ASP A 122 -14.09 -5.82 -2.68
N MET A 123 -13.58 -4.61 -2.89
CA MET A 123 -14.37 -3.43 -3.26
C MET A 123 -14.61 -3.34 -4.77
N GLY A 124 -14.12 -4.30 -5.56
CA GLY A 124 -14.15 -4.21 -7.01
C GLY A 124 -13.09 -3.25 -7.56
N ALA A 125 -13.28 -2.89 -8.83
CA ALA A 125 -12.47 -1.89 -9.53
C ALA A 125 -12.82 -0.46 -9.08
N ASP A 126 -12.73 -0.19 -7.78
CA ASP A 126 -13.07 1.08 -7.14
C ASP A 126 -11.88 1.60 -6.31
N ALA A 127 -11.59 2.89 -6.44
CA ALA A 127 -10.51 3.56 -5.71
C ALA A 127 -10.69 3.51 -4.18
N VAL A 128 -11.92 3.33 -3.69
CA VAL A 128 -12.24 3.17 -2.26
C VAL A 128 -11.46 2.02 -1.62
N GLY A 129 -11.12 0.96 -2.37
CA GLY A 129 -10.31 -0.15 -1.85
C GLY A 129 -8.88 0.24 -1.45
N PHE A 130 -8.37 1.38 -1.93
CA PHE A 130 -7.07 1.92 -1.51
C PHE A 130 -7.13 2.82 -0.27
N ASP A 131 -8.31 3.13 0.28
CA ASP A 131 -8.46 3.95 1.49
C ASP A 131 -8.20 3.10 2.76
N PRO A 132 -7.05 3.27 3.46
CA PRO A 132 -6.73 2.51 4.68
C PRO A 132 -7.56 2.95 5.89
N SER A 133 -8.38 4.01 5.78
CA SER A 133 -9.23 4.48 6.87
C SER A 133 -10.51 3.66 7.04
N GLN A 134 -10.89 2.86 6.04
CA GLN A 134 -12.07 2.01 6.05
C GLN A 134 -11.80 0.63 6.67
N ALA A 135 -12.81 0.06 7.34
CA ALA A 135 -12.70 -1.27 7.95
C ALA A 135 -12.61 -2.35 6.86
N GLY A 136 -11.78 -3.38 7.09
CA GLY A 136 -11.54 -4.44 6.12
C GLY A 136 -10.60 -4.06 4.98
N HIS A 137 -10.01 -2.87 4.99
CA HIS A 137 -9.07 -2.43 3.95
C HIS A 137 -7.63 -2.53 4.46
N PHE A 138 -6.77 -3.20 3.69
CA PHE A 138 -5.36 -3.42 4.00
C PHE A 138 -4.47 -3.12 2.79
N PRO A 139 -4.53 -1.90 2.21
CA PRO A 139 -3.79 -1.58 1.01
C PRO A 139 -2.28 -1.52 1.26
N LEU A 140 -1.51 -1.90 0.23
CA LEU A 140 -0.06 -1.80 0.19
C LEU A 140 0.39 -0.60 -0.62
N GLY A 141 1.52 0.00 -0.27
CA GLY A 141 2.18 1.00 -1.11
C GLY A 141 2.73 0.33 -2.37
N THR A 142 3.83 -0.39 -2.21
CA THR A 142 4.39 -1.23 -3.28
C THR A 142 4.37 -2.69 -2.89
N LEU A 143 3.84 -3.56 -3.76
CA LEU A 143 4.15 -4.97 -3.73
C LEU A 143 5.22 -5.26 -4.79
N ARG A 144 6.37 -5.82 -4.39
CA ARG A 144 7.45 -6.19 -5.29
C ARG A 144 7.69 -7.69 -5.26
N VAL A 145 7.52 -8.35 -6.40
CA VAL A 145 7.94 -9.74 -6.62
C VAL A 145 9.36 -9.73 -7.18
N ALA A 146 10.32 -10.25 -6.41
CA ALA A 146 11.72 -10.24 -6.80
C ALA A 146 12.04 -11.22 -7.95
N SER A 147 13.19 -11.00 -8.58
CA SER A 147 13.70 -11.85 -9.65
C SER A 147 13.91 -13.29 -9.19
N GLY A 148 13.35 -14.25 -9.91
CA GLY A 148 13.49 -15.69 -9.60
C GLY A 148 12.52 -16.20 -8.55
N THR A 149 11.59 -15.35 -8.08
CA THR A 149 10.55 -15.72 -7.11
C THR A 149 9.23 -15.99 -7.82
N THR A 150 8.55 -17.06 -7.42
CA THR A 150 7.14 -17.31 -7.73
C THR A 150 6.33 -17.06 -6.46
N VAL A 151 5.43 -16.09 -6.51
CA VAL A 151 4.51 -15.75 -5.43
C VAL A 151 3.12 -16.24 -5.82
N SER A 152 2.49 -17.06 -4.98
CA SER A 152 1.09 -17.44 -5.12
C SER A 152 0.24 -16.68 -4.11
N LEU A 153 -0.78 -15.97 -4.60
CA LEU A 153 -1.76 -15.34 -3.72
C LEU A 153 -2.66 -16.41 -3.11
N VAL A 154 -2.92 -16.28 -1.82
CA VAL A 154 -3.75 -17.20 -1.04
C VAL A 154 -4.70 -16.41 -0.16
N ASP A 155 -5.77 -17.07 0.24
CA ASP A 155 -6.77 -16.59 1.21
C ASP A 155 -6.97 -17.74 2.20
N THR A 156 -6.23 -17.67 3.29
CA THR A 156 -6.21 -18.66 4.37
C THR A 156 -6.79 -18.12 5.67
N HIS A 157 -6.92 -16.79 5.77
CA HIS A 157 -7.45 -16.05 6.88
C HIS A 157 -8.62 -15.14 6.43
N ASP A 158 -9.55 -14.89 7.35
CA ASP A 158 -10.67 -13.95 7.16
C ASP A 158 -10.28 -12.64 7.85
N ASN A 159 -9.40 -11.88 7.22
CA ASN A 159 -8.87 -10.61 7.66
C ASN A 159 -9.89 -9.48 7.47
N ALA A 160 -10.64 -9.54 6.36
CA ALA A 160 -11.67 -8.57 5.99
C ALA A 160 -12.94 -8.69 6.87
N LEU A 161 -13.16 -9.84 7.51
CA LEU A 161 -14.31 -10.15 8.36
C LEU A 161 -15.66 -10.11 7.60
N ASP A 162 -15.64 -10.37 6.30
CA ASP A 162 -16.81 -10.48 5.43
C ASP A 162 -17.25 -11.95 5.22
N GLY A 163 -16.43 -12.89 5.69
CA GLY A 163 -16.64 -14.32 5.61
C GLY A 163 -15.94 -14.94 4.39
N SER A 164 -15.23 -16.05 4.61
CA SER A 164 -14.37 -16.80 3.65
C SER A 164 -15.10 -17.44 2.44
N ALA A 165 -16.10 -16.79 1.85
CA ALA A 165 -16.82 -17.28 0.67
C ALA A 165 -16.21 -16.81 -0.65
N THR A 166 -15.44 -15.73 -0.64
CA THR A 166 -14.73 -15.14 -1.78
C THR A 166 -13.31 -14.84 -1.38
N CYS A 167 -12.38 -14.95 -2.33
CA CYS A 167 -10.99 -14.60 -2.05
C CYS A 167 -10.90 -13.11 -1.71
N GLU A 168 -10.21 -12.80 -0.61
CA GLU A 168 -9.82 -11.44 -0.28
C GLU A 168 -8.99 -10.83 -1.41
N ALA A 169 -8.97 -9.50 -1.47
CA ALA A 169 -8.35 -8.73 -2.54
C ALA A 169 -6.96 -8.23 -2.19
N LEU A 170 -6.15 -8.05 -3.23
CA LEU A 170 -4.95 -7.22 -3.20
C LEU A 170 -5.28 -5.83 -3.75
N TYR A 171 -5.12 -4.80 -2.91
CA TYR A 171 -5.02 -3.40 -3.33
C TYR A 171 -3.59 -2.92 -3.11
N ALA A 172 -2.86 -2.57 -4.17
CA ALA A 172 -1.50 -2.02 -4.08
C ALA A 172 -1.33 -0.78 -4.97
N LEU A 173 -0.76 0.31 -4.45
CA LEU A 173 -0.52 1.51 -5.28
C LEU A 173 0.40 1.16 -6.45
N THR A 174 1.45 0.38 -6.22
CA THR A 174 2.33 -0.11 -7.26
C THR A 174 2.56 -1.61 -7.12
N LEU A 175 2.40 -2.33 -8.22
CA LEU A 175 2.85 -3.71 -8.34
C LEU A 175 4.07 -3.77 -9.26
N VAL A 176 5.15 -4.33 -8.75
CA VAL A 176 6.36 -4.61 -9.55
C VAL A 176 6.59 -6.10 -9.62
N VAL A 177 6.68 -6.63 -10.84
CA VAL A 177 7.12 -8.00 -11.09
C VAL A 177 8.46 -7.94 -11.81
N GLU A 178 9.54 -8.20 -11.09
CA GLU A 178 10.90 -8.12 -11.62
C GLU A 178 11.17 -9.19 -12.69
N PRO A 179 12.18 -9.01 -13.56
CA PRO A 179 12.59 -10.03 -14.53
C PRO A 179 12.80 -11.41 -13.90
N GLY A 180 12.11 -12.42 -14.42
CA GLY A 180 12.17 -13.79 -13.89
C GLY A 180 11.35 -14.03 -12.62
N GLY A 181 10.70 -13.00 -12.07
CA GLY A 181 9.64 -13.14 -11.07
C GLY A 181 8.33 -13.63 -11.71
N THR A 182 7.51 -14.32 -10.92
CA THR A 182 6.17 -14.79 -11.31
C THR A 182 5.16 -14.49 -10.21
N LEU A 183 4.07 -13.80 -10.53
CA LEU A 183 2.91 -13.67 -9.66
C LEU A 183 1.80 -14.60 -10.15
N VAL A 184 1.27 -15.46 -9.28
CA VAL A 184 0.14 -16.35 -9.56
C VAL A 184 -1.03 -15.86 -8.72
N THR A 185 -2.08 -15.32 -9.34
CA THR A 185 -3.19 -14.74 -8.57
C THR A 185 -4.13 -15.80 -8.00
N GLY A 186 -4.09 -17.02 -8.52
CA GLY A 186 -4.96 -18.11 -8.06
C GLY A 186 -6.45 -17.87 -8.28
N GLY A 187 -6.82 -16.85 -9.07
CA GLY A 187 -8.20 -16.40 -9.24
C GLY A 187 -8.66 -15.36 -8.20
N CYS A 188 -7.78 -14.93 -7.31
CA CYS A 188 -8.05 -13.85 -6.37
C CYS A 188 -8.00 -12.47 -7.06
N PRO A 189 -8.84 -11.52 -6.62
CA PRO A 189 -8.90 -10.19 -7.22
C PRO A 189 -7.65 -9.36 -6.89
N VAL A 190 -7.09 -8.71 -7.91
CA VAL A 190 -5.90 -7.86 -7.79
C VAL A 190 -6.17 -6.53 -8.47
N TYR A 191 -6.07 -5.45 -7.69
CA TYR A 191 -6.28 -4.08 -8.11
C TYR A 191 -5.03 -3.25 -7.82
N VAL A 192 -4.55 -2.51 -8.81
CA VAL A 192 -3.33 -1.71 -8.69
C VAL A 192 -3.48 -0.33 -9.31
N GLN A 193 -2.79 0.69 -8.79
CA GLN A 193 -2.76 2.01 -9.46
C GLN A 193 -1.68 2.10 -10.53
N ALA A 194 -0.58 1.37 -10.36
CA ALA A 194 0.50 1.27 -11.33
C ALA A 194 1.06 -0.16 -11.42
N LEU A 195 1.36 -0.60 -12.65
CA LEU A 195 1.95 -1.92 -12.92
C LEU A 195 3.30 -1.80 -13.65
N ASP A 196 4.39 -2.18 -13.00
CA ASP A 196 5.71 -2.44 -13.63
C ASP A 196 5.91 -3.95 -13.80
N ASN A 197 5.40 -4.50 -14.90
CA ASN A 197 5.54 -5.92 -15.20
C ASN A 197 6.70 -6.20 -16.15
N ARG A 198 7.81 -6.72 -15.61
CA ARG A 198 8.97 -7.21 -16.35
C ARG A 198 9.16 -8.73 -16.21
N GLY A 199 8.22 -9.42 -15.56
CA GLY A 199 8.22 -10.86 -15.30
C GLY A 199 7.02 -11.58 -15.90
N VAL A 200 6.44 -12.52 -15.14
CA VAL A 200 5.26 -13.29 -15.54
C VAL A 200 4.14 -13.07 -14.54
N ILE A 201 2.91 -12.92 -15.05
CA ILE A 201 1.70 -12.86 -14.24
C ILE A 201 0.76 -13.94 -14.77
N ASP A 202 0.40 -14.87 -13.90
CA ASP A 202 -0.56 -15.95 -14.14
C ASP A 202 -1.87 -15.63 -13.42
N GLY A 203 -2.72 -14.87 -14.11
CA GLY A 203 -3.97 -14.33 -13.58
C GLY A 203 -4.29 -12.96 -14.14
N ASP A 204 -5.44 -12.41 -13.73
CA ASP A 204 -5.90 -11.09 -14.13
C ASP A 204 -5.50 -10.03 -13.09
N ILE A 205 -5.14 -8.84 -13.58
CA ILE A 205 -4.90 -7.64 -12.78
C ILE A 205 -5.73 -6.52 -13.37
N ILE A 206 -6.35 -5.73 -12.50
CA ILE A 206 -7.13 -4.56 -12.89
C ILE A 206 -6.35 -3.31 -12.45
N GLU A 207 -5.89 -2.54 -13.43
CA GLU A 207 -5.31 -1.22 -13.17
C GLU A 207 -6.44 -0.21 -12.94
N ILE A 208 -6.51 0.33 -11.73
CA ILE A 208 -7.36 1.46 -11.34
C ILE A 208 -6.39 2.63 -11.18
N PRO A 209 -5.98 3.29 -12.27
CA PRO A 209 -5.01 4.37 -12.18
C PRO A 209 -5.45 5.34 -11.09
N ASP A 210 -4.48 5.79 -10.30
CA ASP A 210 -4.68 7.03 -9.55
C ASP A 210 -4.85 8.09 -10.63
N THR A 211 -6.08 8.32 -11.06
CA THR A 211 -6.46 9.66 -11.43
C THR A 211 -6.29 10.37 -10.10
N PRO A 212 -5.18 11.11 -9.86
CA PRO A 212 -5.18 12.00 -8.71
C PRO A 212 -6.52 12.70 -8.81
N THR A 213 -7.31 12.66 -7.75
CA THR A 213 -8.47 13.54 -7.63
C THR A 213 -7.88 14.93 -7.65
N CYS A 214 -7.64 15.40 -8.87
CA CYS A 214 -7.07 16.68 -9.14
C CYS A 214 -8.28 17.56 -8.98
N LEU A 215 -8.51 17.94 -7.72
CA LEU A 215 -9.72 18.63 -7.30
C LEU A 215 -9.81 19.90 -8.13
N GLY A 216 -10.68 19.87 -9.13
CA GLY A 216 -10.84 20.94 -10.11
C GLY A 216 -10.29 20.68 -11.51
N ASP A 217 -9.79 19.49 -11.85
CA ASP A 217 -9.63 18.98 -13.22
C ASP A 217 -10.96 18.33 -13.62
N LEU A 218 -11.79 19.09 -14.31
CA LEU A 218 -13.18 18.74 -14.61
C LEU A 218 -13.31 18.03 -15.96
N ASP A 219 -12.25 18.01 -16.77
CA ASP A 219 -12.22 17.32 -18.07
C ASP A 219 -11.25 16.12 -18.11
N ASP A 220 -10.68 15.76 -16.96
CA ASP A 220 -9.75 14.64 -16.73
C ASP A 220 -8.51 14.68 -17.64
N ASN A 221 -8.03 15.88 -17.98
CA ASN A 221 -6.90 16.05 -18.89
C ASN A 221 -5.52 16.02 -18.19
N GLY A 222 -5.51 16.01 -16.87
CA GLY A 222 -4.30 15.94 -16.05
C GLY A 222 -3.69 17.30 -15.69
N VAL A 223 -4.40 18.40 -15.94
CA VAL A 223 -4.01 19.78 -15.62
C VAL A 223 -5.25 20.58 -15.21
N VAL A 224 -5.19 21.26 -14.06
CA VAL A 224 -6.19 22.28 -13.69
C VAL A 224 -5.82 23.59 -14.35
N ASP A 225 -6.62 24.05 -15.30
CA ASP A 225 -6.38 25.28 -16.02
C ASP A 225 -7.65 26.11 -16.30
N VAL A 226 -7.62 26.89 -17.38
CA VAL A 226 -8.70 27.83 -17.69
C VAL A 226 -9.92 27.11 -18.22
N GLU A 227 -9.76 25.94 -18.82
CA GLU A 227 -10.84 25.11 -19.30
C GLU A 227 -11.70 24.63 -18.11
N ASP A 228 -11.09 24.19 -17.00
CA ASP A 228 -11.82 23.79 -15.80
C ASP A 228 -12.50 24.96 -15.10
N LEU A 229 -11.80 26.09 -14.98
CA LEU A 229 -12.38 27.31 -14.43
C LEU A 229 -13.65 27.73 -15.19
N LEU A 230 -13.62 27.60 -16.52
CA LEU A 230 -14.76 27.90 -17.37
C LEU A 230 -15.89 26.88 -17.20
N ALA A 231 -15.57 25.60 -16.97
CA ALA A 231 -16.55 24.58 -16.63
C ALA A 231 -17.25 24.88 -15.28
N THR A 232 -16.50 25.28 -14.25
CA THR A 232 -17.08 25.71 -12.95
C THR A 232 -18.01 26.91 -13.09
N LEU A 233 -17.62 27.90 -13.89
CA LEU A 233 -18.45 29.08 -14.14
C LEU A 233 -19.69 28.75 -15.00
N ASN A 234 -19.60 27.74 -15.86
CA ASN A 234 -20.73 27.29 -16.67
C ASN A 234 -21.81 26.61 -15.81
N ASP A 235 -21.38 25.88 -14.78
CA ASP A 235 -22.25 25.17 -13.84
C ASP A 235 -22.67 26.02 -12.62
N TRP A 236 -22.33 27.31 -12.61
CA TRP A 236 -22.55 28.19 -11.46
C TRP A 236 -24.01 28.21 -10.97
N GLY A 237 -24.20 27.91 -9.68
CA GLY A 237 -25.51 27.83 -9.04
C GLY A 237 -26.29 26.56 -9.36
N CYS A 238 -25.65 25.53 -9.91
CA CYS A 238 -26.22 24.20 -10.02
C CYS A 238 -26.38 23.57 -8.62
N GLU A 239 -27.47 22.81 -8.40
CA GLU A 239 -27.79 22.15 -7.11
C GLU A 239 -28.09 20.64 -7.26
N ILE A 240 -28.13 20.08 -8.47
CA ILE A 240 -28.46 18.68 -8.74
C ILE A 240 -27.62 18.18 -9.93
N ASP A 241 -26.97 17.03 -9.75
CA ASP A 241 -26.14 16.37 -10.78
C ASP A 241 -25.09 17.31 -11.40
N CYS A 242 -24.42 18.09 -10.54
CA CYS A 242 -23.47 19.13 -10.96
C CYS A 242 -22.08 18.54 -11.12
N THR A 243 -21.51 18.67 -12.31
CA THR A 243 -20.15 18.20 -12.59
C THR A 243 -19.07 19.04 -11.91
N ALA A 244 -19.36 20.31 -11.61
CA ALA A 244 -18.42 21.22 -10.98
C ALA A 244 -18.65 21.46 -9.47
N ASP A 245 -19.40 20.61 -8.78
CA ASP A 245 -19.51 20.59 -7.32
C ASP A 245 -18.31 19.82 -6.76
N VAL A 246 -17.16 20.51 -6.71
CA VAL A 246 -15.84 19.93 -6.46
C VAL A 246 -15.64 19.64 -4.97
N ASN A 247 -16.33 20.37 -4.09
CA ASN A 247 -16.28 20.15 -2.65
C ASN A 247 -17.40 19.23 -2.11
N GLU A 248 -18.29 18.76 -3.00
CA GLU A 248 -19.43 17.88 -2.73
C GLU A 248 -20.40 18.43 -1.67
N ASP A 249 -20.58 19.76 -1.60
CA ASP A 249 -21.49 20.38 -0.63
C ASP A 249 -22.94 20.52 -1.13
N GLY A 250 -23.19 20.09 -2.38
CA GLY A 250 -24.49 20.05 -3.02
C GLY A 250 -24.83 21.33 -3.78
N SER A 251 -23.87 22.23 -4.02
CA SER A 251 -24.07 23.45 -4.80
C SER A 251 -22.77 23.93 -5.45
N VAL A 252 -22.83 24.32 -6.73
CA VAL A 252 -21.67 24.94 -7.40
C VAL A 252 -21.61 26.43 -7.08
N ASP A 253 -20.67 26.82 -6.22
CA ASP A 253 -20.50 28.21 -5.81
C ASP A 253 -19.03 28.69 -5.76
N ILE A 254 -18.80 29.74 -4.99
CA ILE A 254 -17.47 30.33 -4.83
C ILE A 254 -16.48 29.36 -4.19
N SER A 255 -16.95 28.41 -3.40
CA SER A 255 -16.14 27.41 -2.71
C SER A 255 -15.52 26.42 -3.71
N ASP A 256 -16.27 25.99 -4.72
CA ASP A 256 -15.76 25.16 -5.81
C ASP A 256 -14.76 25.92 -6.67
N LEU A 257 -15.08 27.16 -7.03
CA LEU A 257 -14.19 28.01 -7.81
C LEU A 257 -12.85 28.23 -7.09
N LEU A 258 -12.88 28.43 -5.78
CA LEU A 258 -11.67 28.58 -4.99
C LEU A 258 -10.89 27.27 -4.87
N THR A 259 -11.58 26.13 -4.86
CA THR A 259 -10.94 24.80 -4.90
C THR A 259 -10.21 24.58 -6.23
N VAL A 260 -10.85 24.89 -7.37
CA VAL A 260 -10.23 24.82 -8.70
C VAL A 260 -9.00 25.72 -8.78
N ILE A 261 -9.11 26.98 -8.35
CA ILE A 261 -7.97 27.91 -8.37
C ILE A 261 -6.85 27.47 -7.42
N ALA A 262 -7.18 26.84 -6.28
CA ALA A 262 -6.19 26.37 -5.32
C ALA A 262 -5.34 25.22 -5.88
N ASN A 263 -5.88 24.45 -6.82
CA ASN A 263 -5.21 23.31 -7.45
C ASN A 263 -4.64 23.64 -8.85
N TRP A 264 -4.55 24.92 -9.22
CA TRP A 264 -4.10 25.34 -10.55
C TRP A 264 -2.73 24.77 -10.96
N GLY A 265 -2.67 24.17 -12.14
CA GLY A 265 -1.46 23.60 -12.73
C GLY A 265 -1.56 22.09 -12.94
N ALA A 266 -0.43 21.47 -13.27
CA ALA A 266 -0.38 20.03 -13.52
C ALA A 266 -0.74 19.24 -12.26
N CYS A 267 -1.53 18.18 -12.43
CA CYS A 267 -1.91 17.30 -11.35
C CYS A 267 -0.69 16.51 -10.82
N PRO A 268 -0.58 16.29 -9.50
CA PRO A 268 0.52 15.48 -8.94
C PRO A 268 0.43 14.05 -9.49
N GLY A 269 1.44 13.62 -10.25
CA GLY A 269 1.47 12.27 -10.85
C GLY A 269 1.71 12.24 -12.37
N ASN A 270 1.68 13.39 -13.05
CA ASN A 270 2.06 13.54 -14.47
C ASN A 270 3.52 13.96 -14.69
#